data_AF-A0A3D5ANM9-F1
#
_entry.id   AF-A0A3D5ANM9-F1
#
_cell.length_a   1.000
_cell.length_b   1.000
_cell.length_c   1.000
_cell.angle_alpha   90.00
_cell.angle_beta   90.00
_cell.angle_gamma   90.00
#
_symmetry.space_group_name_H-M   'P 1'
#
loop_
_entity.id
_entity.type
_entity.pdbx_description
1 polymer ?
#
loop_
_entity_poly.entity_id
_entity_poly.type
_entity_poly.pdbx_seq_one_letter_code
_entity_poly.pdbx_strand_id
1 'polypeptide(L)'
;MRKRAERVDETRQRIIEATVQLHGTVGPAATTIMGIAEQAQVTRLTVYRHFPDEGTLFAACSAHWLSQRVLPDPDSWSQIADPLDRLRSGLTDLYRFYRAGESMLSWIYRDKASLPAANREFLERRDAHFRDVLIKPFVATGAQRRRLRAVLGHAVSFWTWRSLCIEHGLSNREAVEAMAALTLTTTSA
;
A
#
# COMPACT_ATOMS: atom_id res chain seq x y z
N MET A 1 -28.18 -22.83 15.91
CA MET A 1 -27.49 -22.31 14.70
C MET A 1 -26.55 -21.13 15.00
N ARG A 2 -26.93 -20.15 15.83
CA ARG A 2 -26.10 -18.98 16.19
C ARG A 2 -24.68 -19.30 16.71
N LYS A 3 -24.57 -20.17 17.72
CA LYS A 3 -23.27 -20.63 18.28
C LYS A 3 -22.33 -21.31 17.26
N ARG A 4 -22.87 -21.88 16.18
CA ARG A 4 -22.08 -22.50 15.11
C ARG A 4 -21.54 -21.43 14.15
N ALA A 5 -22.34 -20.41 13.83
CA ALA A 5 -21.91 -19.28 13.03
C ALA A 5 -20.84 -18.45 13.75
N GLU A 6 -21.06 -18.13 15.03
CA GLU A 6 -20.09 -17.39 15.87
C GLU A 6 -18.70 -18.08 15.88
N ARG A 7 -18.65 -19.41 16.06
CA ARG A 7 -17.39 -20.19 16.01
C ARG A 7 -16.72 -20.23 14.63
N VAL A 8 -17.50 -20.17 13.57
CA VAL A 8 -16.99 -20.12 12.18
C VAL A 8 -16.34 -18.75 11.94
N ASP A 9 -16.96 -17.68 12.42
CA ASP A 9 -16.42 -16.32 12.31
C ASP A 9 -15.15 -16.13 13.14
N GLU A 10 -15.12 -16.65 14.39
CA GLU A 10 -13.91 -16.67 15.24
C GLU A 10 -12.74 -17.41 14.58
N THR A 11 -13.01 -18.56 13.96
CA THR A 11 -11.97 -19.34 13.27
C THR A 11 -11.45 -18.63 12.04
N ARG A 12 -12.36 -18.04 11.25
CA ARG A 12 -11.99 -17.21 10.09
C ARG A 12 -11.11 -16.04 10.52
N GLN A 13 -11.44 -15.40 11.62
CA GLN A 13 -10.70 -14.25 12.14
C GLN A 13 -9.29 -14.62 12.61
N ARG A 14 -9.12 -15.74 13.33
CA ARG A 14 -7.78 -16.24 13.73
C ARG A 14 -6.87 -16.53 12.53
N ILE A 15 -7.42 -17.08 11.44
CA ILE A 15 -6.66 -17.34 10.20
C ILE A 15 -6.19 -16.01 9.58
N ILE A 16 -7.06 -15.00 9.54
CA ILE A 16 -6.71 -13.66 9.04
C ILE A 16 -5.59 -13.05 9.87
N GLU A 17 -5.71 -13.08 11.20
CA GLU A 17 -4.72 -12.51 12.11
C GLU A 17 -3.36 -13.22 12.00
N ALA A 18 -3.36 -14.55 11.98
CA ALA A 18 -2.15 -15.35 11.74
C ALA A 18 -1.47 -14.97 10.41
N THR A 19 -2.26 -14.75 9.37
CA THR A 19 -1.74 -14.35 8.04
C THR A 19 -1.12 -12.95 8.09
N VAL A 20 -1.77 -11.99 8.77
CA VAL A 20 -1.23 -10.63 8.96
C VAL A 20 0.12 -10.68 9.69
N GLN A 21 0.22 -11.48 10.76
CA GLN A 21 1.46 -11.63 11.52
C GLN A 21 2.59 -12.23 10.68
N LEU A 22 2.32 -13.30 9.93
CA LEU A 22 3.32 -13.94 9.08
C LEU A 22 3.77 -13.04 7.94
N HIS A 23 2.84 -12.39 7.24
CA HIS A 23 3.18 -11.39 6.24
C HIS A 23 4.05 -10.26 6.83
N GLY A 24 3.74 -9.80 8.05
CA GLY A 24 4.51 -8.77 8.75
C GLY A 24 5.92 -9.19 9.17
N THR A 25 6.20 -10.50 9.23
CA THR A 25 7.45 -11.05 9.77
C THR A 25 8.37 -11.59 8.68
N VAL A 26 7.82 -12.36 7.73
CA VAL A 26 8.60 -13.06 6.68
C VAL A 26 8.22 -12.64 5.27
N GLY A 27 7.12 -11.91 5.13
CA GLY A 27 6.55 -11.47 3.86
C GLY A 27 5.64 -12.49 3.17
N PRO A 28 4.79 -12.04 2.23
CA PRO A 28 3.91 -12.91 1.48
C PRO A 28 4.61 -14.05 0.73
N ALA A 29 5.79 -13.80 0.15
CA ALA A 29 6.50 -14.81 -0.64
C ALA A 29 6.95 -16.02 0.19
N ALA A 30 7.26 -15.80 1.47
CA ALA A 30 7.73 -16.84 2.39
C ALA A 30 6.62 -17.41 3.29
N THR A 31 5.40 -16.87 3.22
CA THR A 31 4.28 -17.32 4.05
C THR A 31 3.64 -18.56 3.43
N THR A 32 3.54 -19.64 4.19
CA THR A 32 2.94 -20.90 3.72
C THR A 32 1.61 -21.19 4.40
N ILE A 33 0.71 -21.91 3.71
CA ILE A 33 -0.58 -22.33 4.30
C ILE A 33 -0.37 -23.18 5.56
N MET A 34 0.69 -24.00 5.61
CA MET A 34 1.00 -24.77 6.84
C MET A 34 1.41 -23.85 7.98
N GLY A 35 2.29 -22.87 7.74
CA GLY A 35 2.66 -21.88 8.76
C GLY A 35 1.46 -21.07 9.25
N ILE A 36 0.55 -20.68 8.36
CA ILE A 36 -0.71 -20.02 8.75
C ILE A 36 -1.56 -20.94 9.63
N ALA A 37 -1.71 -22.22 9.25
CA ALA A 37 -2.50 -23.18 10.01
C ALA A 37 -1.94 -23.41 11.42
N GLU A 38 -0.61 -23.57 11.53
CA GLU A 38 0.09 -23.70 12.80
C GLU A 38 -0.11 -22.47 13.69
N GLN A 39 0.15 -21.28 13.14
CA GLN A 39 0.01 -20.00 13.86
C GLN A 39 -1.44 -19.74 14.29
N ALA A 40 -2.42 -20.09 13.46
CA ALA A 40 -3.84 -19.96 13.78
C ALA A 40 -4.37 -21.10 14.67
N GLN A 41 -3.56 -22.13 14.96
CA GLN A 41 -3.96 -23.33 15.70
C GLN A 41 -5.17 -24.04 15.05
N VAL A 42 -5.09 -24.28 13.75
CA VAL A 42 -6.08 -25.01 12.96
C VAL A 42 -5.40 -26.00 12.02
N THR A 43 -6.19 -26.87 11.38
CA THR A 43 -5.64 -27.75 10.33
C THR A 43 -5.56 -27.04 8.99
N ARG A 44 -4.64 -27.48 8.11
CA ARG A 44 -4.56 -27.00 6.72
C ARG A 44 -5.91 -27.08 5.98
N LEU A 45 -6.65 -28.17 6.18
CA LEU A 45 -7.99 -28.33 5.60
C LEU A 45 -8.98 -27.27 6.10
N THR A 46 -8.85 -26.84 7.35
CA THR A 46 -9.69 -25.77 7.92
C THR A 46 -9.38 -24.44 7.24
N VAL A 47 -8.11 -24.13 6.96
CA VAL A 47 -7.75 -22.92 6.19
C VAL A 47 -8.45 -22.94 4.83
N TYR A 48 -8.33 -24.03 4.05
CA TYR A 48 -8.98 -24.13 2.74
C TYR A 48 -10.51 -24.06 2.78
N ARG A 49 -11.14 -24.55 3.85
CA ARG A 49 -12.60 -24.44 4.03
C ARG A 49 -13.07 -23.00 4.19
N HIS A 50 -12.25 -22.14 4.80
CA HIS A 50 -12.57 -20.72 4.99
C HIS A 50 -12.05 -19.83 3.85
N PHE A 51 -10.94 -20.21 3.23
CA PHE A 51 -10.27 -19.49 2.16
C PHE A 51 -9.84 -20.49 1.08
N PRO A 52 -10.65 -20.70 0.03
CA PRO A 52 -10.41 -21.73 -0.96
C PRO A 52 -9.16 -21.46 -1.81
N ASP A 53 -8.71 -20.22 -1.89
CA ASP A 53 -7.54 -19.80 -2.66
C ASP A 53 -6.73 -18.71 -1.94
N GLU A 54 -5.47 -18.55 -2.33
CA GLU A 54 -4.54 -17.58 -1.74
C GLU A 54 -4.98 -16.12 -1.97
N GLY A 55 -5.68 -15.83 -3.08
CA GLY A 55 -6.15 -14.49 -3.40
C GLY A 55 -7.23 -14.01 -2.44
N THR A 56 -8.20 -14.88 -2.10
CA THR A 56 -9.25 -14.56 -1.12
C THR A 56 -8.68 -14.40 0.28
N LEU A 57 -7.69 -15.22 0.67
CA LEU A 57 -6.97 -15.06 1.94
C LEU A 57 -6.19 -13.75 1.99
N PHE A 58 -5.42 -13.43 0.95
CA PHE A 58 -4.64 -12.20 0.87
C PHE A 58 -5.54 -10.96 0.90
N ALA A 59 -6.67 -10.99 0.19
CA ALA A 59 -7.64 -9.90 0.20
C ALA A 59 -8.23 -9.66 1.60
N ALA A 60 -8.61 -10.74 2.31
CA ALA A 60 -9.14 -10.64 3.66
C ALA A 60 -8.08 -10.14 4.67
N CYS A 61 -6.86 -10.66 4.59
CA CYS A 61 -5.70 -10.18 5.34
C CYS A 61 -5.44 -8.70 5.09
N SER A 62 -5.44 -8.27 3.83
CA SER A 62 -5.23 -6.88 3.44
C SER A 62 -6.32 -5.97 3.99
N ALA A 63 -7.59 -6.37 3.85
CA ALA A 63 -8.72 -5.61 4.37
C ALA A 63 -8.66 -5.44 5.89
N HIS A 64 -8.30 -6.51 6.63
CA HIS A 64 -8.15 -6.45 8.08
C HIS A 64 -6.98 -5.54 8.51
N TRP A 65 -5.84 -5.62 7.84
CA TRP A 65 -4.70 -4.74 8.16
C TRP A 65 -5.01 -3.28 7.82
N LEU A 66 -5.68 -3.02 6.69
CA LEU A 66 -6.05 -1.66 6.26
C LEU A 66 -7.13 -1.03 7.15
N SER A 67 -8.06 -1.80 7.71
CA SER A 67 -9.13 -1.27 8.58
C SER A 67 -8.61 -0.67 9.89
N GLN A 68 -7.38 -1.02 10.28
CA GLN A 68 -6.69 -0.50 11.46
C GLN A 68 -5.83 0.73 11.14
N ARG A 69 -5.91 1.26 9.92
CA ARG A 69 -5.07 2.37 9.45
C ARG A 69 -5.92 3.54 8.99
N VAL A 70 -5.35 4.73 9.14
CA VAL A 70 -5.82 5.91 8.41
C VAL A 70 -5.26 5.78 6.99
N LEU A 71 -6.15 5.51 6.03
CA LEU A 71 -5.80 5.35 4.63
C LEU A 71 -5.56 6.72 3.96
N PRO A 72 -4.70 6.79 2.93
CA PRO A 72 -4.61 7.97 2.08
C PRO A 72 -5.96 8.29 1.44
N ASP A 73 -6.31 9.58 1.34
CA ASP A 73 -7.59 10.05 0.78
C ASP A 73 -7.38 10.92 -0.48
N PRO A 74 -7.28 10.30 -1.68
CA PRO A 74 -7.10 11.04 -2.93
C PRO A 74 -8.25 11.97 -3.26
N ASP A 75 -9.47 11.67 -2.80
CA ASP A 75 -10.64 12.50 -3.06
C ASP A 75 -10.49 13.84 -2.34
N SER A 76 -10.01 13.84 -1.09
CA SER A 76 -9.68 15.06 -0.34
C SER A 76 -8.63 15.90 -1.06
N TRP A 77 -7.51 15.29 -1.50
CA TRP A 77 -6.46 16.06 -2.18
C TRP A 77 -6.94 16.62 -3.52
N SER A 78 -7.84 15.90 -4.22
CA SER A 78 -8.37 16.31 -5.51
C SER A 78 -9.17 17.62 -5.46
N GLN A 79 -9.67 18.02 -4.28
CA GLN A 79 -10.39 19.27 -4.06
C GLN A 79 -9.46 20.50 -3.96
N ILE A 80 -8.15 20.30 -3.76
CA ILE A 80 -7.19 21.40 -3.63
C ILE A 80 -6.86 21.97 -5.01
N ALA A 81 -7.19 23.24 -5.27
CA ALA A 81 -7.07 23.84 -6.59
C ALA A 81 -5.61 24.06 -7.04
N ASP A 82 -4.76 24.57 -6.15
CA ASP A 82 -3.35 24.83 -6.48
C ASP A 82 -2.58 23.50 -6.72
N PRO A 83 -1.86 23.35 -7.85
CA PRO A 83 -1.15 22.10 -8.18
C PRO A 83 -0.10 21.70 -7.14
N LEU A 84 0.62 22.67 -6.59
CA LEU A 84 1.74 22.41 -5.68
C LEU A 84 1.23 22.11 -4.27
N ASP A 85 0.21 22.82 -3.81
CA ASP A 85 -0.44 22.51 -2.53
C ASP A 85 -1.14 21.15 -2.58
N ARG A 86 -1.77 20.80 -3.70
CA ARG A 86 -2.31 19.45 -3.92
C ARG A 86 -1.23 18.39 -3.82
N LEU A 87 -0.10 18.60 -4.50
CA LEU A 87 1.04 17.70 -4.46
C LEU A 87 1.56 17.52 -3.03
N ARG A 88 1.82 18.62 -2.31
CA ARG A 88 2.31 18.58 -0.93
C ARG A 88 1.34 17.86 0.00
N SER A 89 0.04 18.15 -0.10
CA SER A 89 -0.98 17.49 0.71
C SER A 89 -1.01 15.99 0.47
N GLY A 90 -1.03 15.56 -0.80
CA GLY A 90 -1.09 14.14 -1.12
C GLY A 90 0.18 13.38 -0.74
N LEU A 91 1.36 13.95 -0.98
CA LEU A 91 2.62 13.33 -0.53
C LEU A 91 2.72 13.27 0.99
N THR A 92 2.26 14.30 1.70
CA THR A 92 2.21 14.30 3.17
C THR A 92 1.35 13.15 3.70
N ASP A 93 0.17 12.95 3.11
CA ASP A 93 -0.74 11.88 3.51
C ASP A 93 -0.18 10.48 3.16
N LEU A 94 0.36 10.30 1.96
CA LEU A 94 1.03 9.06 1.56
C LEU A 94 2.21 8.72 2.47
N TYR A 95 3.09 9.68 2.76
CA TYR A 95 4.30 9.43 3.54
C TYR A 95 3.98 9.19 5.01
N ARG A 96 2.90 9.80 5.53
CA ARG A 96 2.34 9.44 6.85
C ARG A 96 1.87 7.99 6.85
N PHE A 97 1.09 7.56 5.84
CA PHE A 97 0.63 6.18 5.72
C PHE A 97 1.81 5.19 5.62
N TYR A 98 2.81 5.50 4.79
CA TYR A 98 4.00 4.67 4.63
C TYR A 98 4.80 4.57 5.92
N ARG A 99 4.99 5.68 6.64
CA ARG A 99 5.68 5.66 7.94
C ARG A 99 4.97 4.80 8.98
N ALA A 100 3.64 4.91 9.07
CA ALA A 100 2.86 4.10 9.99
C ALA A 100 2.90 2.60 9.64
N GLY A 101 3.01 2.27 8.35
CA GLY A 101 2.97 0.91 7.82
C GLY A 101 4.32 0.34 7.39
N GLU A 102 5.45 0.99 7.70
CA GLU A 102 6.76 0.75 7.08
C GLU A 102 7.10 -0.73 7.00
N SER A 103 7.09 -1.42 8.14
CA SER A 103 7.62 -2.78 8.20
C SER A 103 6.76 -3.75 7.41
N MET A 104 5.44 -3.58 7.43
CA MET A 104 4.54 -4.39 6.61
C MET A 104 4.69 -4.06 5.12
N LEU A 105 4.66 -2.77 4.77
CA LEU A 105 4.72 -2.33 3.38
C LEU A 105 6.05 -2.69 2.71
N SER A 106 7.16 -2.69 3.46
CA SER A 106 8.45 -3.20 3.01
C SER A 106 8.33 -4.64 2.49
N TRP A 107 7.66 -5.53 3.21
CA TRP A 107 7.41 -6.90 2.74
C TRP A 107 6.45 -6.95 1.54
N ILE A 108 5.32 -6.24 1.59
CA ILE A 108 4.32 -6.25 0.52
C ILE A 108 4.91 -5.77 -0.81
N TYR A 109 5.66 -4.67 -0.79
CA TYR A 109 6.25 -4.12 -1.99
C TYR A 109 7.44 -4.91 -2.49
N ARG A 110 8.22 -5.54 -1.60
CA ARG A 110 9.31 -6.45 -1.98
C ARG A 110 8.76 -7.68 -2.69
N ASP A 111 7.70 -8.26 -2.15
CA ASP A 111 7.12 -9.52 -2.63
C ASP A 111 6.02 -9.30 -3.67
N LYS A 112 5.83 -8.06 -4.15
CA LYS A 112 4.74 -7.69 -5.06
C LYS A 112 4.61 -8.60 -6.29
N ALA A 113 5.73 -9.07 -6.82
CA ALA A 113 5.76 -9.95 -7.99
C ALA A 113 5.23 -11.37 -7.70
N SER A 114 5.36 -11.86 -6.46
CA SER A 114 4.87 -13.18 -6.06
C SER A 114 3.41 -13.18 -5.62
N LEU A 115 2.78 -12.00 -5.49
CA LEU A 115 1.37 -11.91 -5.12
C LEU A 115 0.46 -12.48 -6.21
N PRO A 116 -0.73 -13.01 -5.83
CA PRO A 116 -1.75 -13.38 -6.80
C PRO A 116 -2.07 -12.20 -7.73
N ALA A 117 -2.33 -12.49 -9.00
CA ALA A 117 -2.40 -11.48 -10.07
C ALA A 117 -3.38 -10.34 -9.76
N ALA A 118 -4.59 -10.67 -9.31
CA ALA A 118 -5.61 -9.67 -8.95
C ALA A 118 -5.15 -8.72 -7.83
N ASN A 119 -4.40 -9.22 -6.84
CA ASN A 119 -3.90 -8.43 -5.72
C ASN A 119 -2.73 -7.53 -6.14
N ARG A 120 -1.81 -8.05 -6.96
CA ARG A 120 -0.74 -7.26 -7.57
C ARG A 120 -1.31 -6.10 -8.39
N GLU A 121 -2.26 -6.40 -9.27
CA GLU A 121 -2.91 -5.40 -10.11
C GLU A 121 -3.69 -4.36 -9.28
N PHE A 122 -4.32 -4.78 -8.18
CA PHE A 122 -4.98 -3.85 -7.27
C PHE A 122 -4.00 -2.82 -6.70
N LEU A 123 -2.83 -3.26 -6.23
CA LEU A 123 -1.78 -2.36 -5.75
C LEU A 123 -1.27 -1.43 -6.86
N GLU A 124 -1.05 -1.96 -8.06
CA GLU A 124 -0.62 -1.17 -9.23
C GLU A 124 -1.63 -0.11 -9.62
N ARG A 125 -2.92 -0.46 -9.68
CA ARG A 125 -4.00 0.47 -9.98
C ARG A 125 -4.12 1.56 -8.92
N ARG A 126 -4.00 1.20 -7.64
CA ARG A 126 -4.03 2.17 -6.52
C ARG A 126 -2.87 3.16 -6.61
N ASP A 127 -1.64 2.66 -6.77
CA ASP A 127 -0.46 3.52 -6.83
C ASP A 127 -0.49 4.41 -8.10
N ALA A 128 -0.99 3.87 -9.21
CA ALA A 128 -1.25 4.65 -10.41
C ALA A 128 -2.30 5.75 -10.18
N HIS A 129 -3.38 5.43 -9.48
CA HIS A 129 -4.44 6.38 -9.16
C HIS A 129 -3.93 7.55 -8.32
N PHE A 130 -3.09 7.31 -7.29
CA PHE A 130 -2.47 8.37 -6.50
C PHE A 130 -1.70 9.36 -7.37
N ARG A 131 -0.82 8.86 -8.25
CA ARG A 131 -0.08 9.69 -9.20
C ARG A 131 -1.03 10.46 -10.14
N ASP A 132 -2.06 9.79 -10.63
CA ASP A 132 -2.98 10.37 -11.62
C ASP A 132 -3.85 11.48 -11.03
N VAL A 133 -4.21 11.41 -9.75
CA VAL A 133 -4.85 12.51 -9.01
C VAL A 133 -3.91 13.71 -8.85
N LEU A 134 -2.64 13.45 -8.49
CA LEU A 134 -1.65 14.49 -8.22
C LEU A 134 -1.14 15.18 -9.49
N ILE A 135 -1.08 14.48 -10.64
CA ILE A 135 -0.66 15.09 -11.91
C ILE A 135 -1.76 15.94 -12.56
N LYS A 136 -3.03 15.69 -12.24
CA LYS A 136 -4.19 16.28 -12.91
C LYS A 136 -4.17 17.83 -13.01
N PRO A 137 -3.83 18.60 -11.96
CA PRO A 137 -3.89 20.07 -12.02
C PRO A 137 -2.69 20.70 -12.76
N PHE A 138 -1.65 19.93 -13.10
CA PHE A 138 -0.48 20.46 -13.80
C PHE A 138 -0.73 20.59 -15.31
N VAL A 139 -0.48 21.79 -15.82
CA VAL A 139 -0.51 22.08 -17.26
C VAL A 139 0.84 21.70 -17.87
N ALA A 140 0.89 20.56 -18.57
CA ALA A 140 2.08 20.08 -19.27
C ALA A 140 1.67 19.22 -20.48
N THR A 141 2.44 19.29 -21.57
CA THR A 141 2.19 18.54 -22.81
C THR A 141 3.44 17.81 -23.30
N GLY A 142 3.27 16.91 -24.28
CA GLY A 142 4.39 16.25 -24.98
C GLY A 142 5.48 15.69 -24.05
N ALA A 143 6.72 16.12 -24.25
CA ALA A 143 7.87 15.68 -23.48
C ALA A 143 7.81 16.11 -21.99
N GLN A 144 7.29 17.31 -21.71
CA GLN A 144 7.15 17.84 -20.36
C GLN A 144 6.20 16.97 -19.53
N ARG A 145 5.03 16.61 -20.09
CA ARG A 145 4.06 15.74 -19.42
C ARG A 145 4.63 14.34 -19.13
N ARG A 146 5.44 13.79 -20.06
CA ARG A 146 6.11 12.50 -19.85
C ARG A 146 7.11 12.58 -18.68
N ARG A 147 7.93 13.63 -18.61
CA ARG A 147 8.90 13.84 -17.51
C ARG A 147 8.18 14.02 -16.17
N LEU A 148 7.16 14.88 -16.14
CA LEU A 148 6.34 15.11 -14.95
C LEU A 148 5.71 13.82 -14.42
N ARG A 149 5.13 12.99 -15.32
CA ARG A 149 4.56 11.70 -14.95
C ARG A 149 5.59 10.74 -14.36
N ALA A 150 6.81 10.72 -14.89
CA ALA A 150 7.90 9.90 -14.37
C ALA A 150 8.32 10.35 -12.96
N VAL A 151 8.56 11.65 -12.77
CA VAL A 151 8.94 12.21 -11.46
C VAL A 151 7.84 12.00 -10.41
N LEU A 152 6.57 12.24 -10.76
CA LEU A 152 5.46 11.96 -9.85
C LEU A 152 5.31 10.46 -9.56
N GLY A 153 5.67 9.59 -10.50
CA GLY A 153 5.74 8.15 -10.26
C GLY A 153 6.74 7.79 -9.16
N HIS A 154 7.90 8.46 -9.12
CA HIS A 154 8.84 8.34 -8.01
C HIS A 154 8.31 8.99 -6.73
N ALA A 155 7.74 10.20 -6.83
CA ALA A 155 7.23 10.91 -5.65
C ALA A 155 6.19 10.10 -4.86
N VAL A 156 5.29 9.38 -5.54
CA VAL A 156 4.28 8.53 -4.87
C VAL A 156 4.79 7.13 -4.51
N SER A 157 6.04 6.78 -4.83
CA SER A 157 6.55 5.43 -4.60
C SER A 157 6.92 5.21 -3.13
N PHE A 158 6.50 4.07 -2.58
CA PHE A 158 6.95 3.62 -1.25
C PHE A 158 8.47 3.54 -1.15
N TRP A 159 9.14 3.03 -2.18
CA TRP A 159 10.60 2.87 -2.17
C TRP A 159 11.34 4.20 -2.17
N THR A 160 10.79 5.22 -2.83
CA THR A 160 11.35 6.58 -2.78
C THR A 160 11.21 7.16 -1.39
N TRP A 161 10.03 7.06 -0.76
CA TRP A 161 9.84 7.48 0.62
C TRP A 161 10.80 6.75 1.57
N ARG A 162 10.88 5.41 1.47
CA ARG A 162 11.73 4.60 2.35
C ARG A 162 13.20 4.97 2.23
N SER A 163 13.69 5.16 1.00
CA SER A 163 15.08 5.58 0.79
C SER A 163 15.36 6.95 1.41
N LEU A 164 14.51 7.95 1.13
CA LEU A 164 14.68 9.29 1.69
C LEU A 164 14.60 9.30 3.22
N CYS A 165 13.60 8.64 3.78
CA CYS A 165 13.23 8.79 5.18
C CYS A 165 13.86 7.76 6.14
N ILE A 166 14.09 6.53 5.68
CA ILE A 166 14.62 5.44 6.52
C ILE A 166 16.12 5.26 6.26
N GLU A 167 16.55 5.26 4.99
CA GLU A 167 17.96 5.02 4.64
C GLU A 167 18.80 6.29 4.76
N HIS A 168 18.23 7.45 4.36
CA HIS A 168 18.93 8.74 4.38
C HIS A 168 18.47 9.69 5.50
N GLY A 169 17.53 9.26 6.35
CA GLY A 169 17.19 9.94 7.60
C GLY A 169 16.38 11.23 7.48
N LEU A 170 15.77 11.53 6.33
CA LEU A 170 14.90 12.69 6.20
C LEU A 170 13.59 12.52 6.98
N SER A 171 13.09 13.61 7.53
CA SER A 171 11.70 13.68 7.98
C SER A 171 10.74 13.56 6.80
N ASN A 172 9.48 13.17 7.07
CA ASN A 172 8.45 13.16 6.03
C ASN A 172 8.29 14.54 5.37
N ARG A 173 8.41 15.63 6.14
CA ARG A 173 8.29 17.00 5.63
C ARG A 173 9.41 17.34 4.66
N GLU A 174 10.66 17.01 5.00
CA GLU A 174 11.81 17.24 4.11
C GLU A 174 11.70 16.40 2.83
N ALA A 175 11.26 15.15 2.93
CA ALA A 175 11.03 14.30 1.77
C ALA A 175 9.93 14.84 0.85
N VAL A 176 8.82 15.37 1.41
CA VAL A 176 7.76 16.03 0.64
C VAL A 176 8.31 17.24 -0.11
N GLU A 177 9.04 18.13 0.56
CA GLU A 177 9.59 19.32 -0.09
C GLU A 177 10.64 18.96 -1.15
N ALA A 178 11.48 17.94 -0.92
CA ALA A 178 12.44 17.46 -1.90
C ALA A 178 11.74 16.96 -3.18
N MET A 179 10.68 16.16 -3.04
CA MET A 179 9.92 15.65 -4.20
C MET A 179 9.06 16.72 -4.87
N ALA A 180 8.53 17.68 -4.12
CA ALA A 180 7.84 18.83 -4.67
C ALA A 180 8.80 19.71 -5.50
N ALA A 181 9.99 20.01 -4.98
CA ALA A 181 11.02 20.74 -5.69
C ALA A 181 11.46 20.02 -6.97
N LEU A 182 11.71 18.70 -6.90
CA LEU A 182 12.06 17.90 -8.07
C LEU A 182 10.95 17.93 -9.13
N THR A 183 9.69 17.87 -8.71
CA THR A 183 8.53 17.95 -9.60
C THR A 183 8.48 19.30 -10.34
N LEU A 184 8.71 20.41 -9.64
CA LEU A 184 8.74 21.75 -10.24
C LEU A 184 9.84 21.93 -11.30
N THR A 185 10.99 21.26 -11.16
CA THR A 185 12.03 21.33 -12.19
C THR A 185 11.57 20.75 -13.55
N THR A 186 10.55 19.87 -13.54
CA THR A 186 9.99 19.32 -14.78
C THR A 186 8.95 20.21 -15.43
N THR A 187 8.43 21.21 -14.71
CA THR A 187 7.40 22.13 -15.21
C THR A 187 7.97 23.44 -15.77
N SER A 188 9.24 23.76 -15.47
CA SER A 188 9.87 25.04 -15.82
C SER A 188 10.66 25.04 -17.14
N ALA A 189 10.21 24.31 -18.15
CA ALA A 189 10.89 24.20 -19.46
C ALA A 189 9.96 24.58 -20.62
#